data_AF-A0A965GGW8-F1
#
_entry.id   AF-A0A965GGW8-F1
#
_cell.length_a   1.000
_cell.length_b   1.000
_cell.length_c   1.000
_cell.angle_alpha   90.00
_cell.angle_beta   90.00
_cell.angle_gamma   90.00
#
_symmetry.space_group_name_H-M   'P 1'
#
loop_
_entity.id
_entity.type
_entity.pdbx_description
1 polymer ?
#
loop_
_entity_poly.entity_id
_entity_poly.type
_entity_poly.pdbx_seq_one_letter_code
_entity_poly.pdbx_strand_id
1 'polypeptide(L)'
;GIYAVDSLRLDKCYRGWKADLEIGFSPFDASLDRFVDLTKPAFVGRDALIAEKARGSAYRFVPMILDQDGDADAPFCASVFSGDKRIGIITSGGWSFTLNKSVALAYVRPEFEAPGTKVEIEIFGTRQSATIGLEPLFDPKNDRLRS
;
A
#
# COMPACT_ATOMS: atom_id res chain seq x y z
N GLY A 1 8.05 1.54 -21.47
CA GLY A 1 8.46 2.88 -20.97
C GLY A 1 8.15 3.00 -19.49
N ILE A 2 8.42 4.16 -18.86
CA ILE A 2 8.30 4.32 -17.40
C ILE A 2 6.88 4.04 -16.86
N TYR A 3 5.83 4.41 -17.60
CA TYR A 3 4.44 4.13 -17.19
C TYR A 3 4.11 2.64 -17.14
N ALA A 4 4.68 1.83 -18.04
CA ALA A 4 4.50 0.39 -17.98
C ALA A 4 5.21 -0.21 -16.76
N VAL A 5 6.39 0.32 -16.38
CA VAL A 5 7.09 -0.08 -15.15
C VAL A 5 6.28 0.30 -13.92
N ASP A 6 5.67 1.48 -13.91
CA ASP A 6 4.82 1.92 -12.80
C ASP A 6 3.56 1.04 -12.65
N SER A 7 2.90 0.68 -13.75
CA SER A 7 1.78 -0.29 -13.71
C SER A 7 2.24 -1.65 -13.15
N LEU A 8 3.36 -2.20 -13.66
CA LEU A 8 3.85 -3.51 -13.22
C LEU A 8 4.34 -3.53 -11.76
N ARG A 9 4.86 -2.42 -11.24
CA ARG A 9 5.31 -2.35 -9.84
C ARG A 9 4.13 -2.24 -8.87
N LEU A 10 2.99 -1.68 -9.29
CA LEU A 10 1.74 -1.71 -8.51
C LEU A 10 1.24 -3.15 -8.33
N ASP A 11 1.29 -3.97 -9.38
CA ASP A 11 0.87 -5.38 -9.35
C ASP A 11 1.68 -6.20 -8.33
N LYS A 12 2.97 -5.87 -8.19
CA LYS A 12 3.87 -6.47 -7.19
C LYS A 12 3.85 -5.75 -5.85
N CYS A 13 3.06 -4.69 -5.72
CA CYS A 13 2.99 -3.81 -4.56
C CYS A 13 4.35 -3.24 -4.15
N TYR A 14 5.28 -3.05 -5.09
CA TYR A 14 6.57 -2.48 -4.79
C TYR A 14 6.43 -0.98 -4.49
N ARG A 15 7.00 -0.57 -3.36
CA ARG A 15 6.97 0.82 -2.91
C ARG A 15 7.93 1.65 -3.75
N GLY A 16 7.46 2.78 -4.27
CA GLY A 16 8.27 3.80 -4.91
C GLY A 16 8.91 4.75 -3.91
N TRP A 17 10.22 5.00 -4.04
CA TRP A 17 10.90 6.04 -3.26
C TRP A 17 10.33 7.43 -3.61
N LYS A 18 10.06 8.26 -2.59
CA LYS A 18 9.38 9.58 -2.67
C LYS A 18 7.91 9.56 -3.09
N ALA A 19 7.32 8.39 -3.32
CA ALA A 19 5.87 8.23 -3.50
C ALA A 19 5.28 7.49 -2.29
N ASP A 20 5.71 6.25 -2.11
CA ASP A 20 5.23 5.37 -1.04
C ASP A 20 6.17 5.39 0.17
N LEU A 21 7.48 5.58 -0.06
CA LEU A 21 8.48 5.72 1.00
C LEU A 21 8.87 7.18 1.14
N GLU A 22 8.58 7.74 2.31
CA GLU A 22 8.98 9.08 2.71
C GLU A 22 9.37 9.11 4.19
N ILE A 23 9.84 10.27 4.66
CA ILE A 23 10.34 10.45 6.03
C ILE A 23 9.23 10.39 7.11
N GLY A 24 7.96 10.43 6.70
CA GLY A 24 6.80 10.43 7.60
C GLY A 24 6.37 9.03 8.06
N PHE A 25 6.83 7.97 7.39
CA PHE A 25 6.44 6.59 7.69
C PHE A 25 7.66 5.76 8.06
N SER A 26 7.50 4.91 9.08
CA SER A 26 8.53 3.94 9.42
C SER A 26 8.53 2.77 8.42
N PRO A 27 9.59 1.95 8.39
CA PRO A 27 9.57 0.66 7.69
C PRO A 27 8.42 -0.26 8.14
N PHE A 28 7.99 -0.18 9.40
CA PHE A 28 6.87 -1.01 9.88
C PHE A 28 5.51 -0.43 9.49
N ASP A 29 5.37 0.89 9.37
CA ASP A 29 4.20 1.49 8.74
C ASP A 29 4.11 1.05 7.26
N ALA A 30 5.26 0.99 6.58
CA ALA A 30 5.36 0.58 5.17
C ALA A 30 5.17 -0.93 4.94
N SER A 31 4.87 -1.71 5.99
CA SER A 31 4.79 -3.18 5.98
C SER A 31 6.06 -3.86 5.46
N LEU A 32 7.24 -3.24 5.68
CA LEU A 32 8.55 -3.75 5.29
C LEU A 32 9.23 -4.54 6.42
N ASP A 33 8.43 -5.15 7.29
CA ASP A 33 8.86 -5.88 8.50
C ASP A 33 10.02 -6.84 8.21
N ARG A 34 9.94 -7.60 7.11
CA ARG A 34 10.94 -8.61 6.74
C ARG A 34 12.34 -8.03 6.44
N PHE A 35 12.42 -6.74 6.10
CA PHE A 35 13.66 -6.08 5.73
C PHE A 35 14.37 -5.42 6.91
N VAL A 36 13.73 -5.39 8.09
CA VAL A 36 14.28 -4.81 9.32
C VAL A 36 14.85 -5.91 10.22
N ASP A 37 16.18 -5.98 10.28
CA ASP A 37 16.89 -6.90 11.17
C ASP A 37 17.25 -6.20 12.48
N LEU A 38 16.41 -6.38 13.50
CA LEU A 38 16.61 -5.83 14.86
C LEU A 38 17.70 -6.57 15.66
N THR A 39 18.19 -7.71 15.17
CA THR A 39 19.27 -8.48 15.83
C THR A 39 20.63 -7.83 15.62
N LYS A 40 20.76 -6.98 14.59
CA LYS A 40 21.97 -6.18 14.35
C LYS A 40 22.33 -5.38 15.60
N PRO A 41 23.62 -5.34 16.00
CA PRO A 41 24.04 -4.62 17.19
C PRO A 41 23.67 -3.14 17.18
N ALA A 42 23.86 -2.46 16.03
CA ALA A 42 23.55 -1.04 15.89
C ALA A 42 23.25 -0.67 14.42
N PHE A 43 22.31 0.26 14.24
CA PHE A 43 22.07 1.02 13.01
C PHE A 43 21.21 2.26 13.33
N VAL A 44 21.22 3.25 12.44
CA VAL A 44 20.45 4.49 12.62
C VAL A 44 18.95 4.18 12.72
N GLY A 45 18.32 4.60 13.81
CA GLY A 45 16.89 4.38 14.05
C GLY A 45 16.52 3.04 14.72
N ARG A 46 17.49 2.17 15.04
CA ARG A 46 17.24 0.86 15.66
C ARG A 46 16.36 0.91 16.90
N ASP A 47 16.71 1.76 17.87
CA ASP A 47 16.01 1.81 19.15
C ASP A 47 14.59 2.37 18.99
N ALA A 48 14.40 3.31 18.04
CA ALA A 48 13.08 3.82 17.68
C ALA A 48 12.20 2.72 17.09
N LEU A 49 12.75 1.86 16.22
CA LEU A 49 12.04 0.71 15.65
C LEU A 49 11.75 -0.36 16.71
N ILE A 50 12.64 -0.60 17.67
CA ILE A 50 12.34 -1.50 18.79
C ILE A 50 11.15 -0.99 19.60
N ALA A 51 11.15 0.30 19.94
CA ALA A 51 10.04 0.93 20.65
C ALA A 51 8.73 0.90 19.83
N GLU A 52 8.83 1.05 18.51
CA GLU A 52 7.70 0.95 17.61
C GLU A 52 7.12 -0.46 17.53
N LYS A 53 7.97 -1.47 17.38
CA LYS A 53 7.54 -2.86 17.35
C LYS A 53 6.81 -3.26 18.64
N ALA A 54 7.22 -2.71 19.78
CA ALA A 54 6.56 -2.95 21.06
C ALA A 54 5.19 -2.26 21.18
N ARG A 55 5.04 -1.05 20.63
CA ARG A 55 3.77 -0.29 20.69
C ARG A 55 2.78 -0.64 19.57
N GLY A 56 3.28 -1.19 18.46
CA GLY A 56 2.54 -1.39 17.21
C GLY A 56 2.66 -0.19 16.26
N SER A 57 2.64 -0.45 14.96
CA SER A 57 2.67 0.59 13.92
C SER A 57 1.37 1.40 13.91
N ALA A 58 1.46 2.69 13.57
CA ALA A 58 0.27 3.56 13.52
C ALA A 58 -0.49 3.44 12.19
N TYR A 59 0.21 2.93 11.17
CA TYR A 59 -0.33 2.63 9.85
C TYR A 59 0.19 1.28 9.36
N ARG A 60 -0.45 0.78 8.30
CA ARG A 60 -0.02 -0.39 7.53
C ARG A 60 -0.19 -0.09 6.06
N PHE A 61 0.80 -0.47 5.27
CA PHE A 61 0.76 -0.32 3.83
C PHE A 61 0.03 -1.50 3.21
N VAL A 62 -0.97 -1.22 2.39
CA VAL A 62 -1.83 -2.22 1.77
C VAL A 62 -2.09 -1.91 0.30
N PRO A 63 -2.23 -2.95 -0.55
CA PRO A 63 -2.79 -2.79 -1.88
C PRO A 63 -4.32 -2.81 -1.85
N MET A 64 -4.94 -2.11 -2.78
CA MET A 64 -6.38 -2.06 -2.99
C MET A 64 -6.70 -2.23 -4.47
N ILE A 65 -7.81 -2.90 -4.74
CA ILE A 65 -8.40 -3.01 -6.09
C ILE A 65 -9.74 -2.30 -6.06
N LEU A 66 -9.98 -1.38 -7.00
CA LEU A 66 -11.30 -0.77 -7.14
C LEU A 66 -12.30 -1.82 -7.61
N ASP A 67 -13.48 -1.83 -6.98
CA ASP A 67 -14.51 -2.83 -7.25
C ASP A 67 -15.17 -2.61 -8.62
N GLN A 68 -15.19 -1.36 -9.09
CA GLN A 68 -15.72 -0.95 -10.38
C GLN A 68 -14.68 -0.12 -11.14
N ASP A 69 -14.68 -0.29 -12.45
CA ASP A 69 -13.85 0.53 -13.33
C ASP A 69 -14.50 1.91 -13.45
N GLY A 70 -13.69 2.97 -13.50
CA GLY A 70 -14.17 4.34 -13.61
C GLY A 70 -13.33 5.16 -14.58
N ASP A 71 -13.68 6.43 -14.74
CA ASP A 71 -12.99 7.35 -15.66
C ASP A 71 -11.63 7.83 -15.13
N ALA A 72 -11.28 7.50 -13.90
CA ALA A 72 -10.04 7.91 -13.26
C ALA A 72 -9.54 6.88 -12.23
N ASP A 73 -8.22 6.73 -12.18
CA ASP A 73 -7.52 6.00 -11.13
C ASP A 73 -7.36 6.86 -9.87
N ALA A 74 -7.06 6.21 -8.74
CA ALA A 74 -6.86 6.89 -7.46
C ALA A 74 -5.65 7.86 -7.52
N PRO A 75 -5.84 9.17 -7.29
CA PRO A 75 -4.74 10.12 -7.33
C PRO A 75 -3.90 10.07 -6.04
N PHE A 76 -2.65 10.54 -6.15
CA PHE A 76 -1.79 10.75 -4.98
C PHE A 76 -2.48 11.62 -3.93
N CYS A 77 -2.32 11.25 -2.65
CA CYS A 77 -2.96 11.89 -1.50
C CYS A 77 -4.49 11.77 -1.42
N ALA A 78 -5.13 10.96 -2.27
CA ALA A 78 -6.56 10.64 -2.10
C ALA A 78 -6.82 10.02 -0.72
N SER A 79 -7.98 10.33 -0.14
CA SER A 79 -8.34 9.81 1.19
C SER A 79 -9.04 8.47 1.08
N VAL A 80 -8.71 7.57 2.01
CA VAL A 80 -9.38 6.27 2.17
C VAL A 80 -10.36 6.34 3.33
N PHE A 81 -11.55 5.79 3.14
CA PHE A 81 -12.64 5.81 4.11
C PHE A 81 -13.17 4.40 4.42
N SER A 82 -13.69 4.26 5.64
CA SER A 82 -14.59 3.17 6.03
C SER A 82 -15.82 3.80 6.67
N GLY A 83 -16.95 3.80 5.93
CA GLY A 83 -18.10 4.63 6.24
C GLY A 83 -17.71 6.11 6.29
N ASP A 84 -18.07 6.82 7.35
CA ASP A 84 -17.75 8.25 7.48
C ASP A 84 -16.32 8.53 7.99
N LYS A 85 -15.61 7.50 8.45
CA LYS A 85 -14.27 7.66 9.04
C LYS A 85 -13.21 7.65 7.95
N ARG A 86 -12.38 8.70 7.89
CA ARG A 86 -11.12 8.67 7.12
C ARG A 86 -10.12 7.77 7.84
N ILE A 87 -9.66 6.73 7.16
CA ILE A 87 -8.79 5.67 7.71
C ILE A 87 -7.39 5.65 7.10
N GLY A 88 -7.16 6.37 6.00
CA GLY A 88 -5.90 6.27 5.29
C GLY A 88 -5.70 7.29 4.19
N ILE A 89 -4.60 7.11 3.47
CA ILE A 89 -4.16 7.96 2.36
C ILE A 89 -3.54 7.11 1.26
N ILE A 90 -3.91 7.41 0.01
CA ILE A 90 -3.34 6.81 -1.19
C ILE A 90 -1.98 7.43 -1.48
N THR A 91 -1.00 6.59 -1.78
CA THR A 91 0.37 7.00 -2.15
C THR A 91 0.72 6.67 -3.59
N SER A 92 0.08 5.68 -4.19
CA SER A 92 0.22 5.37 -5.61
C SER A 92 -1.08 4.81 -6.15
N GLY A 93 -1.41 5.09 -7.41
CA GLY A 93 -2.56 4.51 -8.07
C GLY A 93 -2.40 4.48 -9.58
N GLY A 94 -3.08 3.54 -10.23
CA GLY A 94 -3.03 3.40 -11.69
C GLY A 94 -3.69 2.12 -12.19
N TRP A 95 -3.91 2.08 -13.50
CA TRP A 95 -4.42 0.89 -14.17
C TRP A 95 -3.40 -0.25 -14.21
N SER A 96 -3.79 -1.42 -13.73
CA SER A 96 -3.07 -2.68 -13.92
C SER A 96 -3.51 -3.32 -15.24
N PHE A 97 -2.58 -3.42 -16.19
CA PHE A 97 -2.82 -4.16 -17.43
C PHE A 97 -2.79 -5.68 -17.22
N THR A 98 -2.15 -6.16 -16.15
CA THR A 98 -2.10 -7.60 -15.84
C THR A 98 -3.40 -8.08 -15.22
N LEU A 99 -3.98 -7.30 -14.30
CA LEU A 99 -5.20 -7.63 -13.58
C LEU A 99 -6.45 -7.08 -14.29
N ASN A 100 -6.28 -6.20 -15.27
CA ASN A 100 -7.34 -5.47 -15.96
C ASN A 100 -8.27 -4.73 -14.98
N LYS A 101 -7.65 -4.04 -14.03
CA LYS A 101 -8.31 -3.34 -12.92
C LYS A 101 -7.53 -2.10 -12.49
N SER A 102 -8.22 -1.11 -11.94
CA SER A 102 -7.58 0.01 -11.25
C SER A 102 -7.07 -0.45 -9.88
N VAL A 103 -5.80 -0.17 -9.61
CA VAL A 103 -5.09 -0.56 -8.40
C VAL A 103 -4.62 0.70 -7.67
N ALA A 104 -4.69 0.68 -6.35
CA ALA A 104 -4.13 1.71 -5.50
C ALA A 104 -3.28 1.09 -4.39
N LEU A 105 -2.25 1.81 -3.95
CA LEU A 105 -1.46 1.51 -2.78
C LEU A 105 -1.65 2.63 -1.76
N ALA A 106 -1.77 2.24 -0.48
CA ALA A 106 -2.17 3.17 0.56
C ALA A 106 -1.57 2.81 1.92
N TYR A 107 -1.45 3.82 2.78
CA TYR A 107 -1.34 3.63 4.21
C TYR A 107 -2.72 3.70 4.85
N VAL A 108 -3.10 2.67 5.61
CA VAL A 108 -4.36 2.61 6.37
C VAL A 108 -4.09 2.36 7.85
N ARG A 109 -5.07 2.62 8.71
CA ARG A 109 -4.98 2.20 10.11
C ARG A 109 -4.93 0.67 10.22
N PRO A 110 -4.12 0.10 11.15
CA PRO A 110 -3.92 -1.34 11.25
C PRO A 110 -5.22 -2.16 11.38
N GLU A 111 -6.25 -1.62 12.04
CA GLU A 111 -7.53 -2.32 12.20
C GLU A 111 -8.29 -2.58 10.88
N PHE A 112 -7.88 -1.95 9.77
CA PHE A 112 -8.45 -2.15 8.45
C PHE A 112 -7.53 -2.90 7.48
N GLU A 113 -6.33 -3.35 7.90
CA GLU A 113 -5.33 -3.87 6.95
C GLU A 113 -5.68 -5.24 6.32
N ALA A 114 -6.69 -5.94 6.87
CA ALA A 114 -6.97 -7.31 6.48
C ALA A 114 -7.44 -7.42 5.01
N PRO A 115 -6.89 -8.38 4.22
CA PRO A 115 -7.38 -8.67 2.88
C PRO A 115 -8.89 -9.00 2.87
N GLY A 116 -9.61 -8.47 1.87
CA GLY A 116 -11.06 -8.58 1.75
C GLY A 116 -11.83 -7.44 2.44
N THR A 117 -11.17 -6.59 3.22
CA THR A 117 -11.81 -5.42 3.85
C THR A 117 -12.31 -4.45 2.77
N LYS A 118 -13.58 -4.07 2.87
CA LYS A 118 -14.22 -3.08 1.99
C LYS A 118 -13.95 -1.67 2.47
N VAL A 119 -13.53 -0.81 1.56
CA VAL A 119 -13.18 0.59 1.81
C VAL A 119 -13.70 1.46 0.65
N GLU A 120 -13.67 2.78 0.85
CA GLU A 120 -13.97 3.74 -0.20
C GLU A 120 -12.77 4.67 -0.42
N ILE A 121 -12.51 5.04 -1.67
CA ILE A 121 -11.47 5.99 -2.05
C ILE A 121 -12.15 7.23 -2.60
N GLU A 122 -11.80 8.40 -2.10
CA GLU A 122 -12.29 9.67 -2.65
C GLU A 122 -11.47 10.05 -3.88
N ILE A 123 -12.09 9.93 -5.06
CA ILE A 123 -11.50 10.23 -6.36
C ILE A 123 -12.27 11.41 -6.96
N PHE A 124 -11.61 12.57 -7.02
CA PHE A 124 -12.16 13.82 -7.55
C PHE A 124 -13.56 14.18 -7.02
N GLY A 125 -13.76 14.01 -5.71
CA GLY A 125 -15.02 14.34 -5.02
C GLY A 125 -16.08 13.23 -5.03
N THR A 126 -15.80 12.08 -5.65
CA THR A 126 -16.68 10.91 -5.63
C THR A 126 -16.03 9.78 -4.84
N ARG A 127 -16.79 9.12 -3.95
CA ARG A 127 -16.32 7.93 -3.25
C ARG A 127 -16.52 6.70 -4.12
N GLN A 128 -15.43 6.00 -4.42
CA GLN A 128 -15.40 4.78 -5.20
C GLN A 128 -15.10 3.59 -4.30
N SER A 129 -15.88 2.52 -4.39
CA SER A 129 -15.66 1.30 -3.60
C SER A 129 -14.40 0.57 -4.04
N ALA A 130 -13.63 0.10 -3.07
CA ALA A 130 -12.44 -0.71 -3.28
C ALA A 130 -12.33 -1.81 -2.21
N THR A 131 -11.54 -2.82 -2.51
CA THR A 131 -11.25 -3.93 -1.61
C THR A 131 -9.76 -4.01 -1.35
N ILE A 132 -9.38 -4.14 -0.08
CA ILE A 132 -7.99 -4.40 0.29
C ILE A 132 -7.58 -5.80 -0.20
N GLY A 133 -6.50 -5.84 -0.98
CA GLY A 133 -5.97 -7.07 -1.56
C GLY A 133 -4.95 -7.74 -0.66
N LEU A 134 -4.64 -9.01 -0.98
CA LEU A 134 -3.48 -9.69 -0.40
C LEU A 134 -2.22 -9.22 -1.12
N GLU A 135 -1.20 -8.85 -0.36
CA GLU A 135 0.10 -8.47 -0.93
C GLU A 135 0.96 -9.70 -1.28
N PRO A 136 1.58 -9.76 -2.48
CA PRO A 136 1.35 -8.88 -3.64
C PRO A 136 0.10 -9.32 -4.43
N LEU A 137 -0.48 -8.39 -5.21
CA LEU A 137 -1.66 -8.67 -6.03
C LEU A 137 -1.38 -9.68 -7.15
N PHE A 138 -0.15 -9.72 -7.65
CA PHE A 138 0.27 -10.60 -8.73
C PHE A 138 1.50 -11.46 -8.36
N ASP A 139 1.44 -12.74 -8.74
CA ASP A 139 2.50 -13.73 -8.51
C ASP A 139 3.05 -13.71 -7.07
N PRO A 140 2.23 -14.03 -6.05
CA PRO A 140 2.63 -13.94 -4.64
C PRO A 140 3.76 -14.87 -4.25
N LYS A 141 3.98 -15.94 -5.01
CA LYS A 141 5.06 -16.90 -4.79
C LYS A 141 6.36 -16.50 -5.51
N ASN A 142 6.32 -15.45 -6.35
CA ASN A 142 7.42 -15.03 -7.21
C ASN A 142 7.92 -16.18 -8.10
N ASP A 143 7.02 -17.02 -8.59
CA ASP A 143 7.38 -18.18 -9.41
C ASP A 143 8.04 -17.72 -10.72
N ARG A 144 7.61 -16.59 -11.30
CA ARG A 144 8.18 -16.05 -12.55
C ARG A 144 9.55 -15.40 -12.39
N LEU A 145 9.92 -14.98 -11.18
CA LEU A 145 11.23 -14.39 -10.91
C LEU A 145 12.30 -15.44 -10.61
N ARG A 146 11.88 -16.67 -10.27
CA ARG A 146 12.77 -17.76 -9.84
C ARG A 146 13.09 -18.77 -10.93
N SER A 147 12.37 -18.72 -12.05
CA SER A 147 12.58 -19.55 -13.24
C SER A 147 13.67 -18.99 -14.15
#